data_AF-A0A2V8RGG2-F1
#
_entry.id   AF-A0A2V8RGG2-F1
#
_cell.length_a   1.000
_cell.length_b   1.000
_cell.length_c   1.000
_cell.angle_alpha   90.00
_cell.angle_beta   90.00
_cell.angle_gamma   90.00
#
_symmetry.space_group_name_H-M   'P 1'
#
loop_
_entity.id
_entity.type
_entity.pdbx_description
1 polymer ?
#
loop_
_entity_poly.entity_id
_entity_poly.type
_entity_poly.pdbx_seq_one_letter_code
_entity_poly.pdbx_strand_id
1 'polypeptide(L)'
;MVAGTAGARIGRAFNVDFARNLDNALIGRFWGAYQLGVYSRAYHMLLTPMQQINSPLIAVAIPALSRLADSPDRYRAAYVKILEKIAMITMPGVAFMIATSNWLVLFLLGPQWRESGRIFMLLGVAAIIQPVSRTALWLFTTQGRSRKIFKWGVLSAVIAVLSILGGLRWGAIGVAASYAVTDLCISTPLLFWYVGRRGPVRQSDIYRTIAPAAGASVCSLIVLFVSRPWLEMFQHLSIRLIIAFAMTVAVSLLVFAALPAGRLAMRSSKEMLKLLVKRERESVV
;
A
#
# COMPACT_ATOMS: atom_id res chain seq x y z
N MET A 1 -16.11 -18.59 19.95
CA MET A 1 -14.99 -18.06 19.13
C MET A 1 -15.35 -17.75 17.66
N VAL A 2 -16.50 -18.20 17.13
CA VAL A 2 -16.89 -18.05 15.70
C VAL A 2 -17.67 -16.75 15.39
N ALA A 3 -18.35 -16.15 16.36
CA ALA A 3 -19.12 -14.90 16.14
C ALA A 3 -18.26 -13.65 15.90
N GLY A 4 -17.03 -13.61 16.42
CA GLY A 4 -16.11 -12.47 16.27
C GLY A 4 -15.43 -12.37 14.90
N THR A 5 -15.30 -13.49 14.19
CA THR A 5 -14.68 -13.57 12.86
C THR A 5 -15.68 -13.21 11.76
N ALA A 6 -16.96 -13.57 11.92
CA ALA A 6 -18.04 -13.17 11.00
C ALA A 6 -18.24 -11.64 10.99
N GLY A 7 -18.38 -10.99 12.16
CA GLY A 7 -18.51 -9.53 12.24
C GLY A 7 -17.29 -8.77 11.72
N ALA A 8 -16.08 -9.33 11.89
CA ALA A 8 -14.84 -8.74 11.36
C ALA A 8 -14.62 -8.99 9.85
N ARG A 9 -15.23 -10.04 9.27
CA ARG A 9 -15.26 -10.30 7.83
C ARG A 9 -16.33 -9.45 7.15
N ILE A 10 -17.54 -9.38 7.71
CA ILE A 10 -18.64 -8.53 7.27
C ILE A 10 -18.22 -7.06 7.32
N GLY A 11 -17.65 -6.58 8.43
CA GLY A 11 -17.17 -5.20 8.54
C GLY A 11 -16.04 -4.84 7.56
N ARG A 12 -15.20 -5.80 7.14
CA ARG A 12 -14.14 -5.56 6.14
C ARG A 12 -14.67 -5.59 4.70
N ALA A 13 -15.54 -6.54 4.37
CA ALA A 13 -16.15 -6.65 3.04
C ALA A 13 -17.10 -5.48 2.79
N PHE A 14 -17.96 -5.15 3.76
CA PHE A 14 -18.95 -4.08 3.62
C PHE A 14 -18.29 -2.71 3.42
N ASN A 15 -17.13 -2.44 4.05
CA ASN A 15 -16.51 -1.12 3.94
C ASN A 15 -15.74 -0.91 2.64
N VAL A 16 -14.98 -1.92 2.25
CA VAL A 16 -14.11 -1.83 1.08
C VAL A 16 -14.93 -1.91 -0.20
N ASP A 17 -15.96 -2.74 -0.26
CA ASP A 17 -16.77 -2.88 -1.47
C ASP A 17 -17.83 -1.78 -1.60
N PHE A 18 -18.38 -1.26 -0.49
CA PHE A 18 -19.38 -0.18 -0.54
C PHE A 18 -18.78 1.14 -1.03
N ALA A 19 -17.64 1.56 -0.48
CA ALA A 19 -16.99 2.80 -0.93
C ALA A 19 -16.53 2.72 -2.41
N ARG A 20 -16.11 1.52 -2.86
CA ARG A 20 -15.70 1.21 -4.25
C ARG A 20 -16.82 1.07 -5.26
N ASN A 21 -18.02 0.74 -4.79
CA ASN A 21 -19.18 0.72 -5.65
C ASN A 21 -19.78 2.12 -5.72
N LEU A 22 -19.63 2.90 -4.65
CA LEU A 22 -20.12 4.27 -4.57
C LEU A 22 -19.31 5.25 -5.43
N ASP A 23 -17.97 5.22 -5.40
CA ASP A 23 -17.15 6.07 -6.29
C ASP A 23 -17.45 5.79 -7.77
N ASN A 24 -17.50 4.52 -8.17
CA ASN A 24 -17.85 4.10 -9.53
C ASN A 24 -19.28 4.52 -9.92
N ALA A 25 -20.26 4.33 -9.03
CA ALA A 25 -21.64 4.75 -9.28
C ALA A 25 -21.77 6.28 -9.43
N LEU A 26 -21.11 7.05 -8.56
CA LEU A 26 -21.14 8.51 -8.60
C LEU A 26 -20.43 9.06 -9.84
N ILE A 27 -19.26 8.53 -10.20
CA ILE A 27 -18.56 8.94 -11.43
C ILE A 27 -19.42 8.60 -12.65
N GLY A 28 -19.98 7.39 -12.73
CA GLY A 28 -20.85 6.99 -13.83
C GLY A 28 -22.11 7.85 -13.96
N ARG A 29 -22.73 8.22 -12.83
CA ARG A 29 -23.97 9.02 -12.79
C ARG A 29 -23.76 10.47 -13.19
N PHE A 30 -22.68 11.10 -12.74
CA PHE A 30 -22.44 12.55 -12.90
C PHE A 30 -21.55 12.90 -14.10
N TRP A 31 -20.63 12.01 -14.49
CA TRP A 31 -19.65 12.25 -15.55
C TRP A 31 -19.71 11.26 -16.72
N GLY A 32 -20.65 10.31 -16.66
CA GLY A 32 -20.93 9.37 -17.73
C GLY A 32 -19.98 8.18 -17.80
N ALA A 33 -20.27 7.27 -18.73
CA ALA A 33 -19.59 5.99 -18.86
C ALA A 33 -18.10 6.11 -19.26
N TYR A 34 -17.72 7.16 -20.00
CA TYR A 34 -16.35 7.37 -20.43
C TYR A 34 -15.41 7.61 -19.23
N GLN A 35 -15.71 8.60 -18.37
CA GLN A 35 -14.89 8.88 -17.20
C GLN A 35 -14.85 7.71 -16.22
N LEU A 36 -15.97 6.99 -16.06
CA LEU A 36 -16.02 5.77 -15.27
C LEU A 36 -15.09 4.69 -15.85
N GLY A 37 -15.06 4.52 -17.17
CA GLY A 37 -14.16 3.59 -17.85
C GLY A 37 -12.68 3.93 -17.60
N VAL A 38 -12.31 5.21 -17.77
CA VAL A 38 -10.93 5.67 -17.54
C VAL A 38 -10.51 5.48 -16.08
N TYR A 39 -11.40 5.80 -15.13
CA TYR A 39 -11.16 5.63 -13.69
C TYR A 39 -11.02 4.16 -13.29
N SER A 40 -12.00 3.32 -13.66
CA SER A 40 -12.04 1.90 -13.30
C SER A 40 -10.82 1.15 -13.83
N ARG A 41 -10.35 1.44 -15.06
CA ARG A 41 -9.12 0.85 -15.61
C ARG A 41 -7.88 1.19 -14.80
N ALA A 42 -7.68 2.48 -14.50
CA ALA A 42 -6.57 2.92 -13.66
C ALA A 42 -6.61 2.23 -12.28
N TYR A 43 -7.80 2.19 -11.68
CA TYR A 43 -8.01 1.61 -10.37
C TYR A 43 -7.73 0.10 -10.34
N HIS A 44 -8.25 -0.67 -11.29
CA HIS A 44 -7.99 -2.11 -11.39
C HIS A 44 -6.51 -2.43 -11.60
N MET A 45 -5.85 -1.69 -12.49
CA MET A 45 -4.43 -1.86 -12.78
C MET A 45 -3.56 -1.65 -11.52
N LEU A 46 -3.96 -0.74 -10.62
CA LEU A 46 -3.26 -0.49 -9.37
C LEU A 46 -3.58 -1.56 -8.29
N LEU A 47 -4.85 -1.99 -8.21
CA LEU A 47 -5.27 -2.93 -7.16
C LEU A 47 -4.74 -4.35 -7.34
N THR A 48 -4.67 -4.84 -8.57
CA THR A 48 -4.27 -6.23 -8.85
C THR A 48 -2.92 -6.59 -8.21
N PRO A 49 -1.81 -5.86 -8.43
CA PRO A 49 -0.54 -6.17 -7.78
C PRO A 49 -0.60 -6.05 -6.26
N MET A 50 -1.37 -5.08 -5.74
CA MET A 50 -1.53 -4.90 -4.30
C MET A 50 -2.23 -6.09 -3.62
N GLN A 51 -3.22 -6.71 -4.28
CA GLN A 51 -3.90 -7.89 -3.73
C GLN A 51 -2.98 -9.11 -3.69
N GLN A 52 -2.16 -9.30 -4.72
CA GLN A 52 -1.19 -10.40 -4.79
C GLN A 52 -0.16 -10.35 -3.66
N ILE A 53 0.26 -9.15 -3.26
CA ILE A 53 1.19 -8.96 -2.15
C ILE A 53 0.49 -9.18 -0.80
N ASN A 54 -0.70 -8.61 -0.60
CA ASN A 54 -1.35 -8.58 0.71
C ASN A 54 -1.91 -9.94 1.16
N SER A 55 -2.45 -10.76 0.25
CA SER A 55 -3.12 -12.02 0.59
C SER A 55 -2.22 -13.01 1.36
N PRO A 56 -1.02 -13.38 0.86
CA PRO A 56 -0.14 -14.33 1.56
C PRO A 56 0.38 -13.77 2.89
N LEU A 57 0.62 -12.46 2.97
CA LEU A 57 1.06 -11.81 4.19
C LEU A 57 0.02 -11.94 5.30
N ILE A 58 -1.26 -11.74 4.98
CA ILE A 58 -2.36 -11.88 5.95
C ILE A 58 -2.43 -13.30 6.50
N ALA A 59 -2.31 -14.30 5.63
CA ALA A 59 -2.43 -15.71 5.99
C ALA A 59 -1.36 -16.15 7.00
N VAL A 60 -0.15 -15.57 6.94
CA VAL A 60 0.96 -15.91 7.84
C VAL A 60 1.02 -14.98 9.06
N ALA A 61 0.80 -13.67 8.86
CA ALA A 61 1.00 -12.66 9.90
C ALA A 61 -0.08 -12.72 10.99
N ILE A 62 -1.35 -12.91 10.64
CA ILE A 62 -2.45 -12.93 11.62
C ILE A 62 -2.27 -14.08 12.63
N PRO A 63 -2.09 -15.35 12.21
CA PRO A 63 -1.89 -16.45 13.16
C PRO A 63 -0.62 -16.28 14.01
N ALA A 64 0.47 -15.80 13.40
CA ALA A 64 1.73 -15.56 14.12
C ALA A 64 1.59 -14.50 15.21
N LEU A 65 0.92 -13.39 14.91
CA LEU A 65 0.69 -12.31 15.89
C LEU A 65 -0.32 -12.73 16.98
N SER A 66 -1.36 -13.50 16.63
CA SER A 66 -2.32 -14.01 17.62
C SER A 66 -1.67 -14.92 18.66
N ARG A 67 -0.69 -15.76 18.27
CA ARG A 67 0.07 -16.60 19.22
C ARG A 67 0.94 -15.80 20.19
N LEU A 68 1.26 -14.56 19.85
CA LEU A 68 2.06 -13.66 20.68
C LEU A 68 1.21 -12.69 21.50
N ALA A 69 -0.12 -12.79 21.44
CA ALA A 69 -1.04 -11.82 22.06
C ALA A 69 -0.79 -11.63 23.56
N ASP A 70 -0.38 -12.70 24.27
CA ASP A 70 -0.10 -12.68 25.72
C ASP A 70 1.32 -12.19 26.07
N SER A 71 2.11 -11.75 25.08
CA SER A 71 3.48 -11.28 25.29
C SER A 71 3.72 -9.93 24.60
N PRO A 72 3.38 -8.81 25.25
CA PRO A 72 3.40 -7.47 24.67
C PRO A 72 4.68 -7.10 23.92
N ASP A 73 5.85 -7.36 24.52
CA ASP A 73 7.14 -6.99 23.91
C ASP A 73 7.48 -7.85 22.69
N ARG A 74 7.26 -9.17 22.79
CA ARG A 74 7.47 -10.10 21.66
C ARG A 74 6.50 -9.80 20.53
N TYR A 75 5.25 -9.48 20.85
CA TYR A 75 4.24 -9.07 19.88
C TYR A 75 4.65 -7.80 19.14
N ARG A 76 5.08 -6.77 19.87
CA ARG A 76 5.53 -5.49 19.29
C ARG A 76 6.71 -5.70 18.35
N ALA A 77 7.72 -6.45 18.80
CA ALA A 77 8.91 -6.74 18.00
C ALA A 77 8.56 -7.52 16.72
N ALA A 78 7.67 -8.53 16.82
CA ALA A 78 7.21 -9.29 15.66
C ALA A 78 6.44 -8.42 14.66
N TYR A 79 5.51 -7.59 15.15
CA TYR A 79 4.74 -6.68 14.29
C TYR A 79 5.64 -5.68 13.56
N VAL A 80 6.55 -5.00 14.29
CA VAL A 80 7.50 -4.04 13.71
C VAL A 80 8.35 -4.70 12.62
N LYS A 81 8.84 -5.92 12.87
CA LYS A 81 9.64 -6.67 11.89
C LYS A 81 8.86 -7.04 10.63
N ILE A 82 7.57 -7.37 10.76
CA ILE A 82 6.70 -7.65 9.61
C ILE A 82 6.42 -6.35 8.85
N LEU A 83 6.08 -5.27 9.57
CA LEU A 83 5.80 -3.96 9.02
C LEU A 83 6.97 -3.41 8.22
N GLU A 84 8.18 -3.52 8.77
CA GLU A 84 9.44 -3.11 8.15
C GLU A 84 9.62 -3.77 6.78
N LYS A 85 9.51 -5.10 6.71
CA LYS A 85 9.67 -5.86 5.46
C LYS A 85 8.62 -5.48 4.41
N ILE A 86 7.37 -5.30 4.85
CA ILE A 86 6.29 -4.89 3.96
C ILE A 86 6.55 -3.50 3.41
N ALA A 87 6.89 -2.54 4.26
CA ALA A 87 7.16 -1.17 3.85
C ALA A 87 8.36 -1.09 2.89
N MET A 88 9.45 -1.80 3.17
CA MET A 88 10.66 -1.81 2.34
C MET A 88 10.43 -2.31 0.92
N ILE A 89 9.49 -3.24 0.72
CA ILE A 89 9.18 -3.78 -0.61
C ILE A 89 8.09 -2.96 -1.30
N THR A 90 7.02 -2.67 -0.58
CA THR A 90 5.81 -2.11 -1.18
C THR A 90 5.94 -0.62 -1.48
N MET A 91 6.50 0.19 -0.58
CA MET A 91 6.55 1.65 -0.80
C MET A 91 7.43 2.02 -1.99
N PRO A 92 8.64 1.46 -2.18
CA PRO A 92 9.45 1.77 -3.37
C PRO A 92 8.83 1.20 -4.65
N GLY A 93 8.18 0.03 -4.58
CA GLY A 93 7.45 -0.54 -5.71
C GLY A 93 6.31 0.37 -6.19
N VAL A 94 5.52 0.92 -5.26
CA VAL A 94 4.47 1.88 -5.61
C VAL A 94 5.05 3.21 -6.09
N ALA A 95 6.18 3.67 -5.52
CA ALA A 95 6.88 4.86 -6.02
C ALA A 95 7.31 4.70 -7.49
N PHE A 96 7.84 3.54 -7.87
CA PHE A 96 8.11 3.20 -9.27
C PHE A 96 6.85 3.28 -10.12
N MET A 97 5.73 2.72 -9.66
CA MET A 97 4.45 2.77 -10.39
C MET A 97 3.96 4.21 -10.58
N ILE A 98 4.07 5.07 -9.57
CA ILE A 98 3.69 6.50 -9.65
C ILE A 98 4.55 7.21 -10.71
N ALA A 99 5.87 7.10 -10.61
CA ALA A 99 6.80 7.77 -11.52
C ALA A 99 6.67 7.31 -12.97
N THR A 100 6.40 6.02 -13.18
CA THR A 100 6.26 5.41 -14.51
C THR A 100 4.81 5.28 -14.96
N SER A 101 3.85 5.89 -14.25
CA SER A 101 2.40 5.78 -14.48
C SER A 101 1.98 5.88 -15.95
N ASN A 102 2.41 6.94 -16.64
CA ASN A 102 2.11 7.13 -18.06
C ASN A 102 2.69 6.00 -18.93
N TRP A 103 3.91 5.56 -18.65
CA TRP A 103 4.57 4.50 -19.41
C TRP A 103 3.92 3.14 -19.15
N LEU A 104 3.61 2.82 -17.89
CA LEU A 104 2.92 1.60 -17.52
C LEU A 104 1.54 1.52 -18.17
N VAL A 105 0.77 2.60 -18.13
CA VAL A 105 -0.56 2.64 -18.76
C VAL A 105 -0.46 2.47 -20.28
N LEU A 106 0.47 3.17 -20.94
CA LEU A 106 0.68 3.01 -22.39
C LEU A 106 1.16 1.60 -22.75
N PHE A 107 2.01 1.00 -21.93
CA PHE A 107 2.57 -0.33 -22.16
C PHE A 107 1.53 -1.45 -21.96
N LEU A 108 0.74 -1.36 -20.89
CA LEU A 108 -0.19 -2.43 -20.49
C LEU A 108 -1.58 -2.29 -21.12
N LEU A 109 -2.06 -1.06 -21.30
CA LEU A 109 -3.42 -0.80 -21.77
C LEU A 109 -3.45 -0.23 -23.21
N GLY A 110 -2.40 0.49 -23.60
CA GLY A 110 -2.28 1.11 -24.93
C GLY A 110 -2.59 2.61 -24.96
N PRO A 111 -2.37 3.28 -26.12
CA PRO A 111 -2.50 4.73 -26.28
C PRO A 111 -3.89 5.31 -25.98
N GLN A 112 -4.94 4.53 -26.19
CA GLN A 112 -6.33 4.91 -25.97
C GLN A 112 -6.68 5.15 -24.49
N TRP A 113 -5.85 4.64 -23.56
CA TRP A 113 -6.03 4.81 -22.12
C TRP A 113 -5.11 5.87 -21.53
N ARG A 114 -4.50 6.74 -22.35
CA ARG A 114 -3.55 7.77 -21.88
C ARG A 114 -4.09 8.62 -20.72
N GLU A 115 -5.38 8.93 -20.72
CA GLU A 115 -6.01 9.69 -19.62
C GLU A 115 -6.00 8.94 -18.27
N SER A 116 -6.02 7.61 -18.30
CA SER A 116 -5.92 6.77 -17.10
C SER A 116 -4.55 6.92 -16.42
N GLY A 117 -3.50 7.36 -17.13
CA GLY A 117 -2.17 7.59 -16.58
C GLY A 117 -2.16 8.56 -15.41
N ARG A 118 -2.86 9.70 -15.53
CA ARG A 118 -2.95 10.71 -14.46
C ARG A 118 -3.73 10.20 -13.25
N ILE A 119 -4.84 9.50 -13.50
CA ILE A 119 -5.66 8.91 -12.42
C ILE A 119 -4.86 7.81 -11.71
N PHE A 120 -4.16 6.96 -12.45
CA PHE A 120 -3.31 5.91 -11.90
C PHE A 120 -2.20 6.49 -11.02
N MET A 121 -1.57 7.59 -11.45
CA MET A 121 -0.56 8.30 -10.65
C MET A 121 -1.15 8.78 -9.30
N LEU A 122 -2.31 9.45 -9.33
CA LEU A 122 -2.97 9.97 -8.13
C LEU A 122 -3.41 8.85 -7.18
N LEU A 123 -4.04 7.81 -7.71
CA LEU A 123 -4.39 6.63 -6.92
C LEU A 123 -3.15 5.93 -6.36
N GLY A 124 -2.04 5.93 -7.11
CA GLY A 124 -0.74 5.42 -6.67
C GLY A 124 -0.24 6.14 -5.41
N VAL A 125 -0.41 7.47 -5.33
CA VAL A 125 -0.07 8.25 -4.13
C VAL A 125 -0.87 7.77 -2.91
N ALA A 126 -2.16 7.48 -3.07
CA ALA A 126 -2.96 6.87 -1.99
C ALA A 126 -2.46 5.45 -1.66
N ALA A 127 -2.12 4.66 -2.69
CA ALA A 127 -1.73 3.28 -2.52
C ALA A 127 -0.36 3.08 -1.87
N ILE A 128 0.51 4.10 -1.82
CA ILE A 128 1.86 3.96 -1.26
C ILE A 128 1.85 3.55 0.21
N ILE A 129 0.84 4.01 0.96
CA ILE A 129 0.71 3.74 2.40
C ILE A 129 -0.31 2.63 2.70
N GLN A 130 -1.14 2.24 1.73
CA GLN A 130 -2.18 1.23 1.92
C GLN A 130 -1.66 -0.10 2.51
N PRO A 131 -0.56 -0.71 2.03
CA PRO A 131 -0.06 -1.96 2.60
C PRO A 131 0.24 -1.84 4.10
N VAL A 132 0.85 -0.72 4.50
CA VAL A 132 1.15 -0.37 5.90
C VAL A 132 -0.16 -0.23 6.69
N SER A 133 -1.11 0.56 6.20
CA SER A 133 -2.43 0.75 6.81
C SER A 133 -3.21 -0.56 6.97
N ARG A 134 -3.11 -1.48 6.01
CA ARG A 134 -3.72 -2.81 6.08
C ARG A 134 -3.14 -3.66 7.22
N THR A 135 -1.83 -3.57 7.47
CA THR A 135 -1.23 -4.28 8.62
C THR A 135 -1.72 -3.72 9.96
N ALA A 136 -2.02 -2.42 10.04
CA ALA A 136 -2.53 -1.81 11.26
C ALA A 136 -3.92 -2.37 11.64
N LEU A 137 -4.72 -2.80 10.65
CA LEU A 137 -5.99 -3.50 10.91
C LEU A 137 -5.79 -4.92 11.49
N TRP A 138 -4.63 -5.55 11.29
CA TRP A 138 -4.31 -6.83 11.93
C TRP A 138 -4.14 -6.66 13.44
N LEU A 139 -3.66 -5.50 13.89
CA LEU A 139 -3.54 -5.19 15.32
C LEU A 139 -4.90 -5.25 16.00
N PHE A 140 -5.93 -4.64 15.40
CA PHE A 140 -7.29 -4.78 15.93
C PHE A 140 -7.80 -6.21 15.92
N THR A 141 -7.49 -6.97 14.86
CA THR A 141 -7.99 -8.34 14.69
C THR A 141 -7.36 -9.30 15.71
N THR A 142 -6.03 -9.31 15.79
CA THR A 142 -5.26 -10.20 16.66
C THR A 142 -5.39 -9.87 18.15
N GLN A 143 -5.75 -8.63 18.49
CA GLN A 143 -6.01 -8.19 19.87
C GLN A 143 -7.49 -8.31 20.28
N GLY A 144 -8.34 -8.94 19.46
CA GLY A 144 -9.77 -9.13 19.76
C GLY A 144 -10.61 -7.85 19.79
N ARG A 145 -10.17 -6.78 19.11
CA ARG A 145 -10.79 -5.45 19.15
C ARG A 145 -11.84 -5.24 18.07
N SER A 146 -12.73 -6.21 17.86
CA SER A 146 -13.71 -6.20 16.76
C SER A 146 -14.60 -4.95 16.76
N ARG A 147 -15.03 -4.46 17.94
CA ARG A 147 -15.79 -3.20 18.03
C ARG A 147 -15.02 -1.99 17.47
N LYS A 148 -13.69 -1.96 17.62
CA LYS A 148 -12.87 -0.88 17.07
C LYS A 148 -12.72 -0.98 15.57
N ILE A 149 -12.62 -2.19 15.02
CA ILE A 149 -12.62 -2.42 13.56
C ILE A 149 -13.92 -1.88 12.97
N PHE A 150 -15.06 -2.22 13.58
CA PHE A 150 -16.36 -1.75 13.11
C PHE A 150 -16.46 -0.22 13.14
N LYS A 151 -16.12 0.41 14.27
CA LYS A 151 -16.10 1.89 14.40
C LYS A 151 -15.16 2.53 13.38
N TRP A 152 -13.97 1.95 13.18
CA TRP A 152 -13.04 2.41 12.16
C TRP A 152 -13.63 2.31 10.77
N GLY A 153 -14.29 1.19 10.44
CA GLY A 153 -14.98 1.02 9.17
C GLY A 153 -16.01 2.13 8.94
N VAL A 154 -16.93 2.36 9.87
CA VAL A 154 -17.94 3.42 9.72
C VAL A 154 -17.28 4.78 9.49
N LEU A 155 -16.26 5.10 10.28
CA LEU A 155 -15.51 6.36 10.14
C LEU A 155 -14.78 6.47 8.79
N SER A 156 -14.09 5.41 8.34
CA SER A 156 -13.39 5.40 7.07
C SER A 156 -14.34 5.49 5.88
N ALA A 157 -15.53 4.89 5.98
CA ALA A 157 -16.57 5.02 4.96
C ALA A 157 -17.07 6.46 4.85
N VAL A 158 -17.34 7.14 5.97
CA VAL A 158 -17.75 8.55 5.96
C VAL A 158 -16.66 9.44 5.36
N ILE A 159 -15.41 9.25 5.78
CA ILE A 159 -14.27 9.99 5.25
C ILE A 159 -14.13 9.77 3.73
N ALA A 160 -14.25 8.52 3.27
CA ALA A 160 -14.20 8.20 1.84
C ALA A 160 -15.33 8.86 1.05
N VAL A 161 -16.57 8.82 1.56
CA VAL A 161 -17.74 9.46 0.92
C VAL A 161 -17.52 10.98 0.81
N LEU A 162 -17.11 11.64 1.89
CA LEU A 162 -16.84 13.08 1.88
C LEU A 162 -15.72 13.45 0.91
N SER A 163 -14.67 12.62 0.84
CA SER A 163 -13.60 12.78 -0.14
C SER A 163 -14.11 12.69 -1.57
N ILE A 164 -14.92 11.68 -1.88
CA ILE A 164 -15.49 11.48 -3.22
C ILE A 164 -16.36 12.69 -3.58
N LEU A 165 -17.27 13.13 -2.71
CA LEU A 165 -18.12 14.30 -2.93
C LEU A 165 -17.29 15.57 -3.15
N GLY A 166 -16.22 15.77 -2.38
CA GLY A 166 -15.32 16.90 -2.51
C GLY A 166 -14.62 16.95 -3.87
N GLY A 167 -14.24 15.79 -4.40
CA GLY A 167 -13.56 15.62 -5.69
C GLY A 167 -14.49 15.53 -6.91
N LEU A 168 -15.77 15.21 -6.69
CA LEU A 168 -16.75 14.94 -7.75
C LEU A 168 -16.92 16.10 -8.72
N ARG A 169 -16.74 17.35 -8.27
CA ARG A 169 -16.86 18.54 -9.14
C ARG A 169 -15.79 18.64 -10.23
N TRP A 170 -14.69 17.87 -10.14
CA TRP A 170 -13.61 17.86 -11.13
C TRP A 170 -13.46 16.50 -11.83
N GLY A 171 -14.52 15.69 -11.83
CA GLY A 171 -14.56 14.39 -12.50
C GLY A 171 -13.65 13.35 -11.85
N ALA A 172 -13.32 12.32 -12.63
CA ALA A 172 -12.53 11.17 -12.17
C ALA A 172 -11.15 11.56 -11.60
N ILE A 173 -10.49 12.57 -12.18
CA ILE A 173 -9.19 13.09 -11.69
C ILE A 173 -9.38 13.75 -10.33
N GLY A 174 -10.44 14.55 -10.17
CA GLY A 174 -10.79 15.19 -8.90
C GLY A 174 -11.03 14.20 -7.78
N VAL A 175 -11.80 13.14 -8.06
CA VAL A 175 -12.08 12.06 -7.11
C VAL A 175 -10.79 11.32 -6.71
N ALA A 176 -9.92 11.01 -7.68
CA ALA A 176 -8.64 10.36 -7.38
C ALA A 176 -7.71 11.25 -6.54
N ALA A 177 -7.64 12.56 -6.84
CA ALA A 177 -6.83 13.50 -6.10
C ALA A 177 -7.35 13.72 -4.67
N SER A 178 -8.67 13.93 -4.52
CA SER A 178 -9.28 14.11 -3.20
C SER A 178 -9.09 12.87 -2.33
N TYR A 179 -9.26 11.69 -2.92
CA TYR A 179 -9.03 10.41 -2.25
C TYR A 179 -7.58 10.28 -1.78
N ALA A 180 -6.60 10.57 -2.64
CA ALA A 180 -5.19 10.50 -2.28
C ALA A 180 -4.80 11.46 -1.14
N VAL A 181 -5.28 12.71 -1.21
CA VAL A 181 -5.03 13.71 -0.16
C VAL A 181 -5.70 13.29 1.15
N THR A 182 -6.96 12.87 1.09
CA THR A 182 -7.71 12.46 2.28
C THR A 182 -7.09 11.21 2.93
N ASP A 183 -6.67 10.22 2.13
CA ASP A 183 -6.07 9.00 2.66
C ASP A 183 -4.74 9.28 3.36
N LEU A 184 -3.89 10.12 2.74
CA LEU A 184 -2.56 10.42 3.27
C LEU A 184 -2.59 11.41 4.45
N CYS A 185 -3.41 12.45 4.37
CA CYS A 185 -3.43 13.53 5.37
C CYS A 185 -4.42 13.29 6.51
N ILE A 186 -5.49 12.52 6.30
CA ILE A 186 -6.56 12.35 7.28
C ILE A 186 -6.67 10.88 7.72
N SER A 187 -6.97 9.96 6.81
CA SER A 187 -7.27 8.56 7.16
C SER A 187 -6.07 7.86 7.78
N THR A 188 -4.89 7.99 7.19
CA THR A 188 -3.68 7.30 7.65
C THR A 188 -3.22 7.76 9.04
N PRO A 189 -3.05 9.08 9.31
CA PRO A 189 -2.66 9.53 10.64
C PRO A 189 -3.70 9.18 11.69
N LEU A 190 -4.98 9.30 11.36
CA LEU A 190 -6.07 8.95 12.26
C LEU A 190 -6.09 7.45 12.58
N LEU A 191 -5.81 6.59 11.59
CA LEU A 191 -5.70 5.15 11.79
C LEU A 191 -4.54 4.81 12.74
N PHE A 192 -3.34 5.34 12.47
CA PHE A 192 -2.16 5.05 13.27
C PHE A 192 -2.30 5.56 14.71
N TRP A 193 -2.90 6.73 14.88
CA TRP A 193 -3.28 7.24 16.20
C TRP A 193 -4.29 6.33 16.89
N TYR A 194 -5.37 5.93 16.20
CA TYR A 194 -6.44 5.12 16.77
C TYR A 194 -5.99 3.71 17.18
N VAL A 195 -5.11 3.12 16.38
CA VAL A 195 -4.44 1.84 16.65
C VAL A 195 -3.45 1.98 17.81
N GLY A 196 -2.57 2.98 17.74
CA GLY A 196 -1.48 3.20 18.70
C GLY A 196 -1.94 3.65 20.09
N ARG A 197 -3.19 4.12 20.24
CA ARG A 197 -3.73 4.56 21.52
C ARG A 197 -3.95 3.43 22.53
N ARG A 198 -4.11 2.18 22.08
CA ARG A 198 -4.24 1.03 22.99
C ARG A 198 -3.35 -0.10 22.52
N GLY A 199 -2.76 -0.85 23.45
CA GLY A 199 -2.03 -2.09 23.15
C GLY A 199 -0.51 -1.92 23.07
N PRO A 200 0.19 -3.00 22.71
CA PRO A 200 1.65 -3.07 22.78
C PRO A 200 2.37 -2.23 21.70
N VAL A 201 1.72 -1.96 20.57
CA VAL A 201 2.33 -1.20 19.46
C VAL A 201 1.88 0.26 19.54
N ARG A 202 2.85 1.18 19.59
CA ARG A 202 2.59 2.63 19.61
C ARG A 202 2.62 3.21 18.20
N GLN A 203 1.98 4.36 18.01
CA GLN A 203 2.03 5.10 16.73
C GLN A 203 3.45 5.45 16.30
N SER A 204 4.32 5.78 17.27
CA SER A 204 5.74 6.08 17.04
C SER A 204 6.50 4.91 16.43
N ASP A 205 6.11 3.68 16.78
CA ASP A 205 6.75 2.48 16.25
C ASP A 205 6.44 2.34 14.76
N ILE A 206 5.19 2.59 14.37
CA ILE A 206 4.75 2.53 12.98
C ILE A 206 5.53 3.58 12.16
N TYR A 207 5.49 4.85 12.57
CA TYR A 207 6.16 5.93 11.84
C TYR A 207 7.68 5.74 11.73
N ARG A 208 8.34 5.35 12.83
CA ARG A 208 9.79 5.10 12.82
C ARG A 208 10.17 3.92 11.92
N THR A 209 9.30 2.91 11.84
CA THR A 209 9.52 1.73 11.00
C THR A 209 9.35 2.03 9.52
N ILE A 210 8.37 2.86 9.15
CA ILE A 210 8.12 3.21 7.74
C ILE A 210 9.01 4.34 7.24
N ALA A 211 9.58 5.18 8.11
CA ALA A 211 10.37 6.35 7.72
C ALA A 211 11.54 6.01 6.75
N PRO A 212 12.33 4.92 6.94
CA PRO A 212 13.34 4.52 5.97
C PRO A 212 12.77 4.17 4.59
N ALA A 213 11.63 3.47 4.55
CA ALA A 213 10.96 3.10 3.30
C ALA A 213 10.35 4.31 2.60
N ALA A 214 9.75 5.23 3.36
CA ALA A 214 9.24 6.49 2.83
C ALA A 214 10.39 7.35 2.26
N GLY A 215 11.52 7.43 2.94
CA GLY A 215 12.73 8.09 2.44
C GLY A 215 13.25 7.46 1.14
N ALA A 216 13.33 6.13 1.08
CA ALA A 216 13.71 5.41 -0.13
C ALA A 216 12.75 5.71 -1.30
N SER A 217 11.44 5.66 -1.06
CA SER A 217 10.42 6.01 -2.05
C SER A 217 10.57 7.43 -2.58
N VAL A 218 10.76 8.41 -1.70
CA VAL A 218 10.94 9.82 -2.10
C VAL A 218 12.21 9.99 -2.92
N CYS A 219 13.33 9.39 -2.49
CA CYS A 219 14.58 9.40 -3.25
C CYS A 219 14.40 8.75 -4.63
N SER A 220 13.72 7.60 -4.71
CA SER A 220 13.41 6.95 -5.99
C SER A 220 12.55 7.82 -6.90
N LEU A 221 11.52 8.48 -6.36
CA LEU A 221 10.70 9.42 -7.14
C LEU A 221 11.54 10.57 -7.70
N ILE A 222 12.41 11.17 -6.89
CA ILE A 222 13.29 12.27 -7.30
C ILE A 222 14.24 11.81 -8.40
N VAL A 223 14.93 10.68 -8.19
CA VAL A 223 15.89 10.14 -9.17
C VAL A 223 15.19 9.81 -10.49
N LEU A 224 14.01 9.19 -10.46
CA LEU A 224 13.23 8.89 -11.67
C LEU A 224 12.72 10.16 -12.36
N PHE A 225 12.33 11.18 -11.61
CA PHE A 225 11.90 12.46 -12.18
C PHE A 225 13.05 13.19 -12.88
N VAL A 226 14.23 13.24 -12.24
CA VAL A 226 15.44 13.88 -12.81
C VAL A 226 15.99 13.11 -14.02
N SER A 227 15.96 11.77 -13.97
CA SER A 227 16.41 10.92 -15.08
C SER A 227 15.40 10.82 -16.22
N ARG A 228 14.19 11.36 -16.07
CA ARG A 228 13.11 11.23 -17.07
C ARG A 228 13.49 11.74 -18.46
N PRO A 229 14.12 12.92 -18.65
CA PRO A 229 14.50 13.39 -19.98
C PRO A 229 15.49 12.44 -20.67
N TRP A 230 16.40 11.84 -19.91
CA TRP A 230 17.37 10.85 -20.40
C TRP A 230 16.70 9.54 -20.79
N LEU A 231 15.73 9.09 -19.98
CA LEU A 231 14.95 7.89 -20.27
C LEU A 231 14.08 8.06 -21.54
N GLU A 232 13.57 9.26 -21.80
CA GLU A 232 12.75 9.55 -22.97
C GLU A 232 13.55 9.52 -24.29
N MET A 233 14.88 9.56 -24.23
CA MET A 233 15.76 9.38 -25.40
C MET A 233 15.68 7.97 -26.00
N PHE A 234 15.37 6.95 -25.19
CA PHE A 234 15.18 5.58 -25.68
C PHE A 234 13.84 5.45 -26.39
N GLN A 235 13.80 4.95 -27.64
CA GLN A 235 12.54 4.85 -28.39
C GLN A 235 11.59 3.76 -27.86
N HIS A 236 12.13 2.65 -27.33
CA HIS A 236 11.31 1.54 -26.85
C HIS A 236 10.85 1.74 -25.41
N LEU A 237 9.53 1.72 -25.20
CA LEU A 237 8.89 1.86 -23.89
C LEU A 237 9.35 0.80 -22.88
N SER A 238 9.59 -0.42 -23.34
CA SER A 238 10.08 -1.55 -22.53
C SER A 238 11.43 -1.24 -21.88
N ILE A 239 12.36 -0.63 -22.64
CA ILE A 239 13.69 -0.27 -22.15
C ILE A 239 13.57 0.80 -21.06
N ARG A 240 12.70 1.80 -21.25
CA ARG A 240 12.45 2.85 -20.25
C ARG A 240 11.98 2.25 -18.92
N LEU A 241 11.04 1.30 -18.97
CA LEU A 241 10.49 0.63 -17.79
C LEU A 241 11.55 -0.22 -17.08
N ILE A 242 12.37 -0.96 -17.82
CA ILE A 242 13.44 -1.79 -17.24
C ILE A 242 14.49 -0.92 -16.54
N ILE A 243 14.95 0.15 -17.18
CA ILE A 243 15.94 1.05 -16.58
C ILE A 243 15.35 1.76 -15.35
N ALA A 244 14.11 2.25 -15.43
CA ALA A 244 13.42 2.86 -14.28
C ALA A 244 13.25 1.88 -13.11
N PHE A 245 12.96 0.61 -13.39
CA PHE A 245 12.87 -0.42 -12.36
C PHE A 245 14.25 -0.67 -11.72
N ALA A 246 15.29 -0.84 -12.54
CA ALA A 246 16.66 -1.02 -12.06
C ALA A 246 17.13 0.17 -11.19
N MET A 247 16.84 1.40 -11.60
CA MET A 247 17.15 2.60 -10.81
C MET A 247 16.38 2.62 -9.48
N THR A 248 15.10 2.26 -9.48
CA THR A 248 14.31 2.18 -8.24
C THR A 248 14.93 1.18 -7.26
N VAL A 249 15.27 -0.01 -7.74
CA VAL A 249 15.90 -1.06 -6.92
C VAL A 249 17.26 -0.59 -6.40
N ALA A 250 18.10 -0.02 -7.27
CA ALA A 250 19.42 0.47 -6.88
C ALA A 250 19.33 1.57 -5.81
N VAL A 251 18.49 2.60 -6.03
CA VAL A 251 18.29 3.69 -5.06
C VAL A 251 17.72 3.17 -3.75
N SER A 252 16.75 2.25 -3.80
CA SER A 252 16.17 1.65 -2.58
C SER A 252 17.20 0.89 -1.78
N LEU A 253 18.03 0.06 -2.44
CA LEU A 253 19.11 -0.69 -1.79
C LEU A 253 20.17 0.26 -1.21
N LEU A 254 20.53 1.34 -1.91
CA LEU A 254 21.47 2.34 -1.41
C LEU A 254 20.92 3.07 -0.18
N VAL A 255 19.66 3.51 -0.20
CA VAL A 255 19.03 4.18 0.95
C VAL A 255 18.91 3.23 2.14
N PHE A 256 18.53 1.98 1.92
CA PHE A 256 18.49 0.97 2.97
C PHE A 256 19.90 0.62 3.48
N ALA A 257 20.92 0.65 2.63
CA ALA A 257 22.30 0.47 3.04
C ALA A 257 22.84 1.68 3.80
N ALA A 258 22.40 2.90 3.49
CA ALA A 258 22.81 4.10 4.21
C ALA A 258 22.20 4.15 5.62
N LEU A 259 20.91 3.87 5.74
CA LEU A 259 20.17 3.98 7.00
C LEU A 259 20.46 2.82 7.97
N PRO A 260 20.78 3.10 9.27
CA PRO A 260 21.07 2.06 10.25
C PRO A 260 19.94 1.03 10.41
N ALA A 261 18.69 1.51 10.38
CA ALA A 261 17.50 0.66 10.42
C ALA A 261 17.39 -0.23 9.17
N GLY A 262 17.66 0.30 7.97
CA GLY A 262 17.66 -0.48 6.74
C GLY A 262 18.75 -1.56 6.70
N ARG A 263 19.94 -1.29 7.26
CA ARG A 263 21.01 -2.31 7.38
C ARG A 263 20.60 -3.46 8.28
N LEU A 264 19.93 -3.18 9.40
CA LEU A 264 19.40 -4.18 10.32
C LEU A 264 18.32 -5.03 9.66
N ALA A 265 17.40 -4.39 8.92
CA ALA A 265 16.37 -5.05 8.14
C ALA A 265 16.95 -6.00 7.08
N MET A 266 17.95 -5.53 6.32
CA MET A 266 18.61 -6.33 5.29
C MET A 266 19.36 -7.52 5.88
N ARG A 267 20.02 -7.35 7.04
CA ARG A 267 20.67 -8.47 7.75
C ARG A 267 19.65 -9.52 8.17
N SER A 268 18.53 -9.11 8.78
CA SER A 268 17.49 -10.06 9.18
C SER A 268 16.82 -10.77 7.99
N SER A 269 16.71 -10.12 6.84
CA SER A 269 16.18 -10.75 5.62
C SER A 269 17.16 -11.77 5.04
N LYS A 270 18.47 -11.46 5.03
CA LYS A 270 19.52 -12.40 4.61
C LYS A 270 19.59 -13.65 5.49
N GLU A 271 19.45 -13.50 6.80
CA GLU A 271 19.40 -14.64 7.73
C GLU A 271 18.19 -15.53 7.48
N MET A 272 17.01 -14.93 7.26
CA MET A 272 15.79 -15.68 6.95
C MET A 272 15.89 -16.46 5.62
N LEU A 273 16.50 -15.85 4.60
CA LEU A 273 16.73 -16.50 3.31
C LEU A 273 17.70 -17.67 3.42
N LYS A 274 18.78 -17.50 4.19
CA LYS A 274 19.73 -18.60 4.50
C LYS A 274 19.04 -19.77 5.19
N LEU A 275 18.11 -19.51 6.12
CA LEU A 275 17.37 -20.56 6.82
C LEU A 275 16.39 -21.30 5.91
N LEU A 276 15.74 -20.62 4.96
CA LEU A 276 14.86 -21.25 3.98
C LEU A 276 15.64 -22.14 3.00
N VAL A 277 16.76 -21.63 2.47
CA VAL A 277 17.64 -22.39 1.58
C VAL A 277 18.26 -23.60 2.29
N LYS A 278 18.58 -23.47 3.59
CA LYS A 278 19.07 -24.59 4.39
C LYS A 278 17.98 -25.64 4.63
N ARG A 279 16.74 -25.22 4.89
CA ARG A 279 15.62 -26.13 5.13
C ARG A 279 15.19 -26.91 3.89
N GLU A 280 15.21 -26.29 2.71
CA GLU A 280 14.97 -27.01 1.44
C GLU A 280 16.04 -28.07 1.17
N ARG A 281 17.31 -27.78 1.53
CA ARG A 281 18.39 -28.77 1.43
C ARG A 281 18.21 -29.97 2.37
N GLU A 282 17.62 -29.78 3.54
CA GLU A 282 17.38 -30.85 4.52
C GLU A 282 16.12 -31.69 4.22
N SER A 283 15.18 -31.19 3.42
CA SER A 283 13.98 -31.95 3.02
C SER A 283 14.14 -32.78 1.74
N VAL A 284 15.27 -32.62 1.04
CA VAL A 284 15.59 -33.30 -0.24
C VAL A 284 16.64 -34.41 -0.04
N VAL A 285 17.18 -34.57 1.18
CA VAL A 285 18.08 -35.64 1.60
C VAL A 285 17.32 -36.60 2.51
#